data_AF-A0A6P2FKS4-F1
#
_entry.id   AF-A0A6P2FKS4-F1
#
_cell.length_a   1.000
_cell.length_b   1.000
_cell.length_c   1.000
_cell.angle_alpha   90.00
_cell.angle_beta   90.00
_cell.angle_gamma   90.00
#
_symmetry.space_group_name_H-M   'P 1'
#
loop_
_entity.id
_entity.type
_entity.pdbx_description
1 polymer ?
#
loop_
_entity_poly.entity_id
_entity_poly.type
_entity_poly.pdbx_seq_one_letter_code
_entity_poly.pdbx_strand_id
1 'polypeptide(L)'
;MRSPAFAFAARTACFTVFGVATTLAAIAFARTGRADPTPEPGKGGPETNTNTNANSGAGTGTGTEAEAELTALRRALAAHAEEASRLDHAFRTPIGAAAAALQLLETSRDDPELQAQARQVIARQLSRMTALTDSLREAAQRLGGRE
;
A
#
# COMPACT_ATOMS: atom_id res chain seq x y z
N MET A 1 52.32 -16.23 14.18
CA MET A 1 51.96 -15.66 12.86
C MET A 1 51.33 -16.74 12.00
N ARG A 2 50.00 -16.80 11.94
CA ARG A 2 49.24 -17.63 10.99
C ARG A 2 48.00 -16.84 10.57
N SER A 3 47.95 -16.45 9.31
CA SER A 3 46.81 -15.76 8.69
C SER A 3 45.74 -16.77 8.30
N PRO A 4 44.44 -16.47 8.48
CA PRO A 4 43.38 -17.09 7.72
C PRO A 4 42.91 -16.11 6.64
N ALA A 5 43.36 -16.34 5.41
CA ALA A 5 42.74 -15.80 4.22
C ALA A 5 42.00 -16.94 3.55
N PHE A 6 40.69 -17.09 3.76
CA PHE A 6 39.83 -17.88 2.86
C PHE A 6 38.35 -17.51 3.02
N ALA A 7 37.71 -17.37 1.86
CA ALA A 7 36.28 -17.56 1.57
C ALA A 7 35.29 -16.47 2.02
N PHE A 8 35.23 -15.38 1.24
CA PHE A 8 34.03 -14.54 1.13
C PHE A 8 33.66 -14.35 -0.35
N ALA A 9 33.26 -15.44 -1.01
CA ALA A 9 32.84 -15.41 -2.40
C ALA A 9 31.73 -16.44 -2.65
N ALA A 10 30.57 -16.26 -2.01
CA ALA A 10 29.33 -16.94 -2.39
C ALA A 10 28.14 -16.37 -1.61
N ARG A 11 27.64 -15.18 -1.97
CA ARG A 11 26.30 -14.76 -1.50
C ARG A 11 25.59 -13.74 -2.39
N THR A 12 25.86 -13.80 -3.70
CA THR A 12 25.26 -12.90 -4.69
C THR A 12 24.37 -13.67 -5.67
N ALA A 13 23.35 -14.37 -5.18
CA ALA A 13 22.31 -14.95 -6.04
C ALA A 13 21.10 -15.42 -5.21
N CYS A 14 20.19 -14.51 -4.81
CA CYS A 14 18.83 -14.89 -4.39
C CYS A 14 17.85 -13.71 -4.22
N PHE A 15 17.99 -12.59 -4.97
CA PHE A 15 17.11 -11.42 -4.80
C PHE A 15 16.37 -10.98 -6.08
N THR A 16 16.04 -11.91 -6.99
CA THR A 16 15.37 -11.58 -8.26
C THR A 16 13.97 -12.18 -8.43
N VAL A 17 13.24 -12.49 -7.35
CA VAL A 17 11.88 -13.07 -7.48
C VAL A 17 10.74 -12.17 -6.98
N PHE A 18 11.01 -11.06 -6.28
CA PHE A 18 9.93 -10.20 -5.73
C PHE A 18 9.64 -8.91 -6.53
N GLY A 19 10.30 -8.68 -7.67
CA GLY A 19 10.27 -7.40 -8.39
C GLY A 19 9.35 -7.30 -9.62
N VAL A 20 8.43 -8.24 -9.85
CA VAL A 20 7.59 -8.26 -11.08
C VAL A 20 6.09 -8.04 -10.79
N ALA A 21 5.65 -8.05 -9.53
CA ALA A 21 4.23 -7.87 -9.21
C ALA A 21 3.80 -6.39 -9.07
N THR A 22 4.72 -5.44 -8.96
CA THR A 22 4.39 -4.01 -8.76
C THR A 22 4.19 -3.21 -10.06
N THR A 23 4.45 -3.80 -11.23
CA THR A 23 4.40 -3.10 -12.53
C THR A 23 3.04 -3.17 -13.23
N LEU A 24 1.97 -3.59 -12.55
CA LEU A 24 0.61 -3.61 -13.10
C LEU A 24 -0.37 -2.62 -12.44
N ALA A 25 0.01 -1.96 -11.35
CA ALA A 25 -0.84 -0.94 -10.72
C ALA A 25 -0.65 0.49 -11.30
N ALA A 26 0.44 0.74 -12.04
CA ALA A 26 0.76 2.07 -12.55
C ALA A 26 0.03 2.46 -13.86
N ILE A 27 -0.61 1.53 -14.56
CA ILE A 27 -1.27 1.79 -15.85
C ILE A 27 -2.73 2.29 -15.66
N ALA A 28 -3.33 2.13 -14.48
CA ALA A 28 -4.71 2.55 -14.24
C ALA A 28 -4.88 4.02 -13.78
N PHE A 29 -3.82 4.71 -13.36
CA PHE A 29 -3.93 6.06 -12.78
C PHE A 29 -3.62 7.22 -13.75
N ALA A 30 -3.19 6.93 -14.99
CA ALA A 30 -2.79 7.96 -15.95
C ALA A 30 -3.94 8.51 -16.84
N ARG A 31 -5.22 8.18 -16.57
CA ARG A 31 -6.33 8.48 -17.51
C ARG A 31 -7.34 9.53 -17.05
N THR A 32 -7.13 10.27 -15.96
CA THR A 32 -8.08 11.32 -15.51
C THR A 32 -7.58 12.76 -15.58
N GLY A 33 -6.38 13.00 -16.12
CA GLY A 33 -5.88 14.36 -16.39
C GLY A 33 -6.27 14.87 -17.79
N ARG A 34 -7.56 14.93 -18.12
CA ARG A 34 -8.04 15.50 -19.39
C ARG A 34 -8.75 16.82 -19.13
N ALA A 35 -8.10 17.89 -19.60
CA ALA A 35 -8.60 19.17 -20.09
C ALA A 35 -9.70 19.87 -19.27
N ASP A 36 -9.35 21.05 -18.79
CA ASP A 36 -10.27 22.09 -18.35
C ASP A 36 -10.73 22.88 -19.60
N PRO A 37 -11.98 22.74 -20.09
CA PRO A 37 -12.54 23.66 -21.06
C PRO A 37 -13.13 24.87 -20.32
N THR A 38 -12.52 26.03 -20.54
CA THR A 38 -13.11 27.34 -20.26
C THR A 38 -14.56 27.41 -20.73
N PRO A 39 -15.53 27.73 -19.85
CA PRO A 39 -16.93 27.88 -20.23
C PRO A 39 -17.16 29.21 -20.96
N GLU A 40 -17.55 29.12 -22.23
CA GLU A 40 -18.16 30.19 -23.01
C GLU A 40 -19.52 30.61 -22.40
N PRO A 41 -19.83 31.91 -22.26
CA PRO A 41 -21.13 32.39 -21.78
C PRO A 41 -22.16 32.41 -22.93
N GLY A 42 -22.79 31.25 -23.18
CA GLY A 42 -23.86 31.09 -24.17
C GLY A 42 -25.26 31.35 -23.61
N LYS A 43 -25.92 32.40 -24.12
CA LYS A 43 -27.35 32.71 -23.95
C LYS A 43 -28.25 31.64 -24.58
N GLY A 44 -29.27 31.19 -23.83
CA GLY A 44 -30.44 30.43 -24.31
C GLY A 44 -31.05 29.67 -23.13
N GLY A 45 -32.17 30.07 -22.54
CA GLY A 45 -33.53 29.94 -23.08
C GLY A 45 -34.25 28.83 -22.26
N PRO A 46 -35.40 29.07 -21.60
CA PRO A 46 -36.02 28.08 -20.73
C PRO A 46 -36.86 27.08 -21.54
N GLU A 47 -36.27 25.93 -21.89
CA GLU A 47 -37.04 24.79 -22.41
C GLU A 47 -37.32 23.80 -21.28
N THR A 48 -38.51 23.94 -20.70
CA THR A 48 -39.14 22.97 -19.80
C THR A 48 -39.52 21.72 -20.61
N ASN A 49 -38.64 20.73 -20.63
CA ASN A 49 -39.00 19.40 -21.15
C ASN A 49 -39.27 18.44 -19.99
N THR A 50 -40.47 18.53 -19.43
CA THR A 50 -41.04 17.57 -18.46
C THR A 50 -41.45 16.31 -19.19
N ASN A 51 -40.47 15.45 -19.52
CA ASN A 51 -40.76 14.09 -19.94
C ASN A 51 -40.86 13.19 -18.69
N THR A 52 -42.03 13.26 -18.03
CA THR A 52 -42.43 12.37 -16.96
C THR A 52 -42.90 11.05 -17.58
N ASN A 53 -41.96 10.18 -17.92
CA ASN A 53 -42.27 8.79 -18.26
C ASN A 53 -42.50 8.01 -16.95
N ALA A 54 -43.76 7.97 -16.52
CA ALA A 54 -44.25 7.13 -15.45
C ALA A 54 -44.29 5.66 -15.92
N ASN A 55 -43.12 5.00 -15.96
CA ASN A 55 -43.07 3.55 -16.06
C ASN A 55 -42.93 2.95 -14.65
N SER A 56 -44.07 2.87 -13.97
CA SER A 56 -44.27 2.23 -12.67
C SER A 56 -44.24 0.70 -12.83
N GLY A 57 -43.08 0.16 -13.23
CA GLY A 57 -42.84 -1.27 -13.29
C GLY A 57 -42.53 -1.81 -11.90
N ALA A 58 -43.48 -2.55 -11.34
CA ALA A 58 -43.34 -3.32 -10.11
C ALA A 58 -42.16 -4.32 -10.22
N GLY A 59 -40.99 -3.91 -9.74
CA GLY A 59 -39.78 -4.72 -9.63
C GLY A 59 -39.12 -4.51 -8.26
N THR A 60 -39.86 -4.75 -7.18
CA THR A 60 -39.52 -4.27 -5.82
C THR A 60 -38.89 -5.31 -4.89
N GLY A 61 -38.42 -6.46 -5.38
CA GLY A 61 -37.83 -7.49 -4.52
C GLY A 61 -36.30 -7.62 -4.61
N THR A 62 -35.74 -7.64 -5.82
CA THR A 62 -34.38 -8.16 -6.04
C THR A 62 -33.31 -7.08 -6.18
N GLY A 63 -33.68 -5.85 -6.55
CA GLY A 63 -32.74 -4.75 -6.72
C GLY A 63 -32.17 -4.22 -5.39
N THR A 64 -32.97 -4.22 -4.33
CA THR A 64 -32.59 -3.68 -3.02
C THR A 64 -31.61 -4.60 -2.28
N GLU A 65 -31.77 -5.92 -2.39
CA GLU A 65 -30.85 -6.89 -1.79
C GLU A 65 -29.47 -6.86 -2.45
N ALA A 66 -29.43 -6.85 -3.79
CA ALA A 66 -28.19 -6.76 -4.55
C ALA A 66 -27.45 -5.42 -4.30
N GLU A 67 -28.19 -4.32 -4.20
CA GLU A 67 -27.60 -3.01 -3.88
C GLU A 67 -27.05 -2.96 -2.44
N ALA A 68 -27.74 -3.59 -1.48
CA ALA A 68 -27.26 -3.72 -0.12
C ALA A 68 -25.98 -4.56 -0.04
N GLU A 69 -25.93 -5.68 -0.77
CA GLU A 69 -24.74 -6.54 -0.85
C GLU A 69 -23.55 -5.80 -1.49
N LEU A 70 -23.76 -5.11 -2.61
CA LEU A 70 -22.72 -4.28 -3.24
C LEU A 70 -22.22 -3.18 -2.29
N THR A 71 -23.11 -2.57 -1.53
CA THR A 71 -22.74 -1.55 -0.54
C THR A 71 -21.92 -2.16 0.60
N ALA A 72 -22.27 -3.36 1.06
CA ALA A 72 -21.50 -4.09 2.07
C ALA A 72 -20.10 -4.44 1.57
N LEU A 73 -19.98 -4.96 0.34
CA LEU A 73 -18.69 -5.27 -0.29
C LEU A 73 -17.81 -4.03 -0.44
N ARG A 74 -18.38 -2.89 -0.87
CA ARG A 74 -17.65 -1.63 -0.98
C ARG A 74 -17.12 -1.15 0.38
N ARG A 75 -17.92 -1.27 1.44
CA ARG A 75 -17.49 -0.91 2.80
C ARG A 75 -16.37 -1.82 3.29
N ALA A 76 -16.48 -3.12 3.05
CA ALA A 76 -15.42 -4.07 3.41
C ALA A 76 -14.11 -3.75 2.67
N LEU A 77 -14.16 -3.53 1.35
CA LEU A 77 -12.99 -3.15 0.55
C LEU A 77 -12.36 -1.83 1.02
N ALA A 78 -13.19 -0.83 1.35
CA ALA A 78 -12.69 0.44 1.87
C ALA A 78 -11.94 0.26 3.20
N ALA A 79 -12.49 -0.54 4.11
CA ALA A 79 -11.84 -0.85 5.39
C ALA A 79 -10.49 -1.58 5.21
N HIS A 80 -10.42 -2.53 4.27
CA HIS A 80 -9.18 -3.23 3.96
C HIS A 80 -8.13 -2.32 3.29
N ALA A 81 -8.55 -1.42 2.41
CA ALA A 81 -7.65 -0.44 1.78
C ALA A 81 -7.08 0.54 2.83
N GLU A 82 -7.90 0.97 3.79
CA GLU A 82 -7.46 1.83 4.88
C GLU A 82 -6.44 1.13 5.77
N GLU A 83 -6.70 -0.13 6.16
CA GLU A 83 -5.75 -0.93 6.94
C GLU A 83 -4.42 -1.15 6.21
N ALA A 84 -4.46 -1.45 4.91
CA ALA A 84 -3.26 -1.59 4.11
C ALA A 84 -2.44 -0.28 4.05
N SER A 85 -3.12 0.87 3.92
CA SER A 85 -2.48 2.19 3.96
C SER A 85 -1.81 2.48 5.32
N ARG A 86 -2.49 2.14 6.43
CA ARG A 86 -1.92 2.27 7.78
C ARG A 86 -0.67 1.41 7.95
N LEU A 87 -0.71 0.16 7.50
CA LEU A 87 0.44 -0.75 7.57
C LEU A 87 1.60 -0.25 6.71
N ASP A 88 1.36 0.19 5.47
CA ASP A 88 2.41 0.79 4.62
C ASP A 88 3.09 1.96 5.33
N HIS A 89 2.30 2.89 5.89
CA HIS A 89 2.83 4.01 6.65
C HIS A 89 3.65 3.55 7.86
N ALA A 90 3.16 2.56 8.61
CA ALA A 90 3.84 2.02 9.77
C ALA A 90 5.18 1.34 9.44
N PHE A 91 5.32 0.75 8.26
CA PHE A 91 6.59 0.16 7.79
C PHE A 91 7.66 1.21 7.44
N ARG A 92 7.27 2.40 6.96
CA ARG A 92 8.24 3.42 6.53
C ARG A 92 9.15 3.90 7.66
N THR A 93 8.61 4.06 8.87
CA THR A 93 9.39 4.54 10.03
C THR A 93 10.53 3.60 10.43
N PRO A 94 10.31 2.30 10.73
CA PRO A 94 11.40 1.39 11.10
C PRO A 94 12.40 1.18 9.96
N ILE A 95 11.95 1.18 8.70
CA ILE A 95 12.85 1.09 7.53
C ILE A 95 13.78 2.32 7.47
N GLY A 96 13.24 3.52 7.60
CA GLY A 96 14.05 4.75 7.62
C GLY A 96 15.04 4.80 8.78
N ALA A 97 14.61 4.40 9.98
CA ALA A 97 15.49 4.34 11.14
C ALA A 97 16.60 3.29 10.99
N ALA A 98 16.30 2.12 10.43
CA ALA A 98 17.30 1.09 10.15
C ALA A 98 18.30 1.54 9.07
N ALA A 99 17.84 2.23 8.02
CA ALA A 99 18.69 2.79 6.98
C ALA A 99 19.65 3.86 7.53
N ALA A 100 19.16 4.77 8.36
CA ALA A 100 20.00 5.78 9.02
C ALA A 100 21.04 5.13 9.96
N ALA A 101 20.64 4.11 10.73
CA ALA A 101 21.57 3.38 11.59
C ALA A 101 22.64 2.62 10.78
N LEU A 102 22.29 2.07 9.62
CA LEU A 102 23.26 1.45 8.73
C LEU A 102 24.28 2.46 8.19
N GLN A 103 23.82 3.66 7.81
CA GLN A 103 24.71 4.74 7.39
C GLN A 103 25.68 5.17 8.50
N LEU A 104 25.25 5.16 9.77
CA LEU A 104 26.15 5.39 10.90
C LEU A 104 27.22 4.28 11.02
N LEU A 105 26.86 3.02 10.83
CA LEU A 105 27.84 1.92 10.83
C LEU A 105 28.91 2.08 9.74
N GLU A 106 28.53 2.59 8.58
CA GLU A 106 29.44 2.78 7.45
C GLU A 106 30.41 3.94 7.67
N THR A 107 29.95 5.01 8.34
CA THR A 107 30.71 6.25 8.54
C THR A 107 31.52 6.27 9.85
N SER A 108 31.09 5.54 10.89
CA SER A 108 31.70 5.54 12.23
C SER A 108 32.68 4.38 12.48
N ARG A 109 33.59 4.10 11.52
CA ARG A 109 34.48 2.92 11.59
C ARG A 109 35.40 2.88 12.82
N ASP A 110 35.79 4.05 13.31
CA ASP A 110 36.74 4.18 14.43
C ASP A 110 36.05 4.39 15.79
N ASP A 111 34.71 4.39 15.82
CA ASP A 111 33.92 4.54 17.04
C ASP A 111 33.13 3.26 17.35
N PRO A 112 33.67 2.35 18.19
CA PRO A 112 33.01 1.09 18.52
C PRO A 112 31.74 1.28 19.34
N GLU A 113 31.62 2.36 20.12
CA GLU A 113 30.44 2.62 20.93
C GLU A 113 29.25 3.03 20.04
N LEU A 114 29.49 3.97 19.12
CA LEU A 114 28.48 4.40 18.15
C LEU A 114 28.04 3.24 17.25
N GLN A 115 28.97 2.36 16.85
CA GLN A 115 28.62 1.14 16.13
C GLN A 115 27.72 0.20 16.94
N ALA A 116 28.01 0.02 18.24
CA ALA A 116 27.17 -0.80 19.11
C ALA A 116 25.75 -0.23 19.20
N GLN A 117 25.61 1.08 19.37
CA GLN A 117 24.31 1.77 19.43
C GLN A 117 23.54 1.62 18.11
N ALA A 118 24.19 1.82 16.96
CA ALA A 118 23.57 1.65 15.65
C ALA A 118 23.08 0.21 15.41
N ARG A 119 23.88 -0.80 15.79
CA ARG A 119 23.44 -2.22 15.74
C ARG A 119 22.21 -2.48 16.61
N GLN A 120 22.15 -1.88 17.81
CA GLN A 120 20.98 -2.01 18.67
C GLN A 120 19.73 -1.38 18.07
N VAL A 121 19.86 -0.21 17.41
CA VAL A 121 18.73 0.42 16.70
C VAL A 121 18.21 -0.51 15.61
N ILE A 122 19.11 -1.06 14.78
CA ILE A 122 18.74 -2.00 13.71
C ILE A 122 18.01 -3.22 14.30
N ALA A 123 18.55 -3.82 15.36
CA ALA A 123 17.92 -4.98 16.00
C ALA A 123 16.48 -4.68 16.48
N ARG A 124 16.26 -3.51 17.10
CA ARG A 124 14.92 -3.08 17.52
C ARG A 124 13.97 -2.86 16.33
N GLN A 125 14.46 -2.22 15.26
CA GLN A 125 13.62 -1.98 14.08
C GLN A 125 13.25 -3.29 13.37
N LEU A 126 14.18 -4.26 13.29
CA LEU A 126 13.88 -5.58 12.74
C LEU A 126 12.78 -6.29 13.54
N SER A 127 12.86 -6.28 14.88
CA SER A 127 11.80 -6.84 15.74
C SER A 127 10.45 -6.17 15.49
N ARG A 128 10.42 -4.84 15.34
CA ARG A 128 9.20 -4.10 15.02
C ARG A 128 8.64 -4.46 13.64
N MET A 129 9.50 -4.60 12.63
CA MET A 129 9.10 -5.01 11.28
C MET A 129 8.53 -6.42 11.25
N THR A 130 9.05 -7.34 12.08
CA THR A 130 8.45 -8.67 12.25
C THR A 130 7.02 -8.58 12.76
N ALA A 131 6.76 -7.81 13.82
CA ALA A 131 5.40 -7.62 14.34
C ALA A 131 4.44 -6.99 13.32
N LEU A 132 4.92 -6.02 12.53
CA LEU A 132 4.14 -5.43 11.43
C LEU A 132 3.84 -6.44 10.32
N THR A 133 4.78 -7.37 10.05
CA THR A 133 4.59 -8.44 9.06
C THR A 133 3.53 -9.44 9.52
N ASP A 134 3.49 -9.75 10.82
CA ASP A 134 2.43 -10.59 11.38
C ASP A 134 1.07 -9.86 11.31
N SER A 135 1.01 -8.57 11.62
CA SER A 135 -0.21 -7.75 11.46
C SER A 135 -0.70 -7.73 10.01
N LEU A 136 0.21 -7.62 9.03
CA LEU A 136 -0.11 -7.71 7.61
C LEU A 136 -0.63 -9.10 7.22
N ARG A 137 -0.03 -10.17 7.75
CA ARG A 137 -0.50 -11.54 7.52
C ARG A 137 -1.92 -11.74 8.04
N GLU A 138 -2.21 -11.25 9.24
CA GLU A 138 -3.56 -11.29 9.82
C GLU A 138 -4.55 -10.50 8.96
N ALA A 139 -4.20 -9.29 8.53
CA ALA A 139 -5.04 -8.50 7.64
C ALA A 139 -5.34 -9.22 6.31
N ALA A 140 -4.35 -9.91 5.74
CA ALA A 140 -4.51 -10.70 4.52
C ALA A 140 -5.39 -11.94 4.74
N GLN A 141 -5.32 -12.60 5.90
CA GLN A 141 -6.18 -13.74 6.25
C GLN A 141 -7.65 -13.32 6.39
N ARG A 142 -7.91 -12.17 7.04
CA ARG A 142 -9.26 -11.58 7.15
C ARG A 142 -9.86 -11.30 5.77
N LEU A 143 -9.08 -10.74 4.86
CA LEU A 143 -9.53 -10.49 3.48
C LEU A 143 -9.83 -11.79 2.71
N GLY A 144 -9.08 -12.86 2.98
CA GLY A 144 -9.26 -14.16 2.35
C GLY A 144 -10.44 -14.99 2.88
N GLY A 145 -11.20 -14.49 3.87
CA GLY A 145 -12.33 -15.19 4.48
C GLY A 145 -11.93 -16.45 5.26
N ARG A 146 -10.69 -16.51 5.78
CA ARG A 146 -10.21 -17.62 6.61
C ARG A 146 -10.29 -17.28 8.10
N GLU A 147 -11.50 -17.01 8.58
CA GLU A 147 -11.81 -16.92 10.01
C GLU A 147 -12.60 -18.13 10.49
#